data_AF-A0A2S9FS09-F1
#
_entry.id   AF-A0A2S9FS09-F1
#
_cell.length_a   1.000
_cell.length_b   1.000
_cell.length_c   1.000
_cell.angle_alpha   90.00
_cell.angle_beta   90.00
_cell.angle_gamma   90.00
#
_symmetry.space_group_name_H-M   'P 1'
#
loop_
_entity.id
_entity.type
_entity.pdbx_description
1 polymer ?
#
loop_
_entity_poly.entity_id
_entity_poly.type
_entity_poly.pdbx_seq_one_letter_code
_entity_poly.pdbx_strand_id
1 'polypeptide(L)'
;GFGALSRAALGAGALEPKIKELIAMVIGVVQGCDGCIASHARGAVRAGATKEEAAEVIGVSIMMHGGPATIYGARAYDAFCEFAGAGGAQSA
;
A
#
# COMPACT_ATOMS: atom_id res chain seq x y z
N GLY A 1 20.82 6.39 -9.26
CA GLY A 1 20.54 4.97 -9.01
C GLY A 1 19.12 4.77 -8.49
N PHE A 2 18.68 3.52 -8.31
CA PHE A 2 17.27 3.18 -8.02
C PHE A 2 16.70 3.89 -6.78
N GLY A 3 17.47 4.04 -5.70
CA GLY A 3 17.01 4.75 -4.49
C GLY A 3 16.63 6.22 -4.74
N ALA A 4 17.30 6.90 -5.67
CA ALA A 4 16.93 8.27 -6.04
C ALA A 4 15.64 8.30 -6.87
N LEU A 5 15.46 7.34 -7.79
CA LEU A 5 14.24 7.17 -8.56
C LEU A 5 13.04 6.90 -7.65
N SER A 6 13.16 5.95 -6.71
CA SER A 6 12.09 5.59 -5.78
C SER A 6 11.64 6.79 -4.93
N ARG A 7 12.59 7.58 -4.38
CA ARG A 7 12.27 8.80 -3.64
C ARG A 7 11.57 9.85 -4.51
N ALA A 8 12.03 10.04 -5.74
CA ALA A 8 11.39 10.99 -6.66
C ALA A 8 9.98 10.55 -7.05
N ALA A 9 9.78 9.25 -7.30
CA ALA A 9 8.49 8.69 -7.69
C ALA A 9 7.47 8.83 -6.55
N LEU A 10 7.83 8.44 -5.32
CA LEU A 10 6.93 8.41 -4.14
C LEU A 10 6.85 9.76 -3.41
N GLY A 11 7.76 10.70 -3.69
CA GLY A 11 7.75 12.03 -3.10
C GLY A 11 6.50 12.85 -3.45
N ALA A 12 6.23 13.88 -2.66
CA ALA A 12 5.07 14.75 -2.87
C ALA A 12 5.14 15.48 -4.22
N GLY A 13 3.99 15.75 -4.82
CA GLY A 13 3.84 16.51 -6.06
C GLY A 13 2.36 16.81 -6.30
N ALA A 14 1.89 16.70 -7.54
CA ALA A 14 0.46 16.82 -7.85
C ALA A 14 -0.41 15.76 -7.14
N LEU A 15 0.18 14.61 -6.78
CA LEU A 15 -0.40 13.60 -5.91
C LEU A 15 0.38 13.53 -4.60
N GLU A 16 -0.34 13.41 -3.50
CA GLU A 16 0.24 13.19 -2.18
C GLU A 16 0.96 11.84 -2.11
N PRO A 17 2.03 11.72 -1.30
CA PRO A 17 2.76 10.45 -1.12
C PRO A 17 1.87 9.28 -0.75
N LYS A 18 0.85 9.53 0.09
CA LYS A 18 -0.18 8.58 0.51
C LYS A 18 -0.83 7.85 -0.67
N ILE A 19 -1.29 8.62 -1.65
CA ILE A 19 -1.96 8.09 -2.84
C ILE A 19 -0.98 7.27 -3.68
N LYS A 20 0.27 7.72 -3.80
CA LYS A 20 1.29 7.01 -4.57
C LYS A 20 1.70 5.69 -3.93
N GLU A 21 1.79 5.63 -2.61
CA GLU A 21 2.06 4.40 -1.87
C GLU A 21 0.89 3.41 -1.99
N LEU A 22 -0.36 3.89 -1.92
CA LEU A 22 -1.54 3.03 -2.16
C LEU A 22 -1.56 2.46 -3.58
N ILE A 23 -1.22 3.26 -4.60
CA ILE A 23 -1.05 2.79 -5.99
C ILE A 23 0.03 1.72 -6.07
N ALA A 24 1.20 1.97 -5.47
CA ALA A 24 2.31 1.01 -5.49
C ALA A 24 1.95 -0.30 -4.76
N MET A 25 1.20 -0.22 -3.66
CA MET A 25 0.70 -1.38 -2.93
C MET A 25 -0.21 -2.24 -3.81
N VAL A 26 -1.19 -1.64 -4.51
CA VAL A 26 -2.09 -2.42 -5.39
C VAL A 26 -1.39 -2.93 -6.65
N ILE A 27 -0.34 -2.26 -7.14
CA ILE A 27 0.54 -2.87 -8.16
C ILE A 27 1.20 -4.13 -7.59
N GLY A 28 1.65 -4.11 -6.33
CA GLY A 28 2.14 -5.30 -5.63
C GLY A 28 1.10 -6.43 -5.58
N VAL A 29 -0.18 -6.10 -5.33
CA VAL A 29 -1.31 -7.04 -5.38
C VAL A 29 -1.45 -7.68 -6.76
N VAL A 30 -1.47 -6.86 -7.82
CA VAL A 30 -1.62 -7.32 -9.20
C VAL A 30 -0.44 -8.19 -9.65
N GLN A 31 0.76 -7.91 -9.15
CA GLN A 31 1.96 -8.71 -9.46
C GLN A 31 2.13 -9.93 -8.55
N GLY A 32 1.30 -10.09 -7.52
CA GLY A 32 1.47 -11.14 -6.52
C GLY A 32 2.79 -11.06 -5.73
N CYS A 33 3.31 -9.85 -5.52
CA CYS A 33 4.60 -9.61 -4.87
C CYS A 33 4.42 -9.29 -3.38
N ASP A 34 4.50 -10.30 -2.51
CA ASP A 34 4.32 -10.12 -1.05
C ASP A 34 5.30 -9.08 -0.45
N GLY A 35 6.56 -9.06 -0.90
CA GLY A 35 7.54 -8.06 -0.46
C GLY A 35 7.19 -6.63 -0.87
N CYS A 36 6.62 -6.45 -2.07
CA CYS A 36 6.16 -5.17 -2.56
C CYS A 36 4.93 -4.70 -1.77
N ILE A 37 3.98 -5.61 -1.53
CA ILE A 37 2.79 -5.39 -0.71
C ILE A 37 3.20 -4.89 0.68
N ALA A 38 4.05 -5.64 1.39
CA ALA A 38 4.48 -5.27 2.74
C ALA A 38 5.24 -3.93 2.77
N SER A 39 6.10 -3.68 1.79
CA SER A 39 6.87 -2.43 1.73
C SER A 39 5.96 -1.20 1.53
N HIS A 40 5.02 -1.28 0.59
CA HIS A 40 4.16 -0.16 0.24
C HIS A 40 2.95 -0.02 1.17
N ALA A 41 2.49 -1.10 1.82
CA ALA A 41 1.53 -1.02 2.92
C ALA A 41 2.10 -0.19 4.09
N ARG A 42 3.33 -0.49 4.51
CA ARG A 42 4.03 0.31 5.53
C ARG A 42 4.26 1.76 5.09
N GLY A 43 4.63 1.96 3.82
CA GLY A 43 4.79 3.30 3.24
C GLY A 43 3.49 4.11 3.29
N ALA A 44 2.38 3.50 2.88
CA ALA A 44 1.05 4.10 2.90
C ALA A 44 0.62 4.49 4.32
N VAL A 45 0.76 3.60 5.30
CA VAL A 45 0.46 3.90 6.71
C VAL A 45 1.30 5.07 7.22
N ARG A 46 2.61 5.08 6.96
CA ARG A 46 3.50 6.18 7.35
C ARG A 46 3.14 7.51 6.68
N ALA A 47 2.57 7.45 5.48
CA ALA A 47 2.08 8.60 4.75
C ALA A 47 0.65 9.04 5.19
N GLY A 48 0.06 8.37 6.19
CA GLY A 48 -1.24 8.74 6.76
C GLY A 48 -2.44 8.12 6.04
N ALA A 49 -2.25 7.03 5.30
CA ALA A 49 -3.37 6.28 4.74
C ALA A 49 -4.24 5.68 5.85
N THR A 50 -5.56 5.65 5.61
CA THR A 50 -6.51 4.98 6.51
C THR A 50 -6.82 3.56 6.03
N LYS A 51 -7.42 2.75 6.91
CA LYS A 51 -7.87 1.40 6.56
C LYS A 51 -8.96 1.43 5.49
N GLU A 52 -9.80 2.46 5.51
CA GLU A 52 -10.87 2.68 4.54
C GLU A 52 -10.28 2.98 3.16
N GLU A 53 -9.29 3.87 3.07
CA GLU A 53 -8.59 4.16 1.81
C GLU A 53 -7.88 2.92 1.25
N ALA A 54 -7.25 2.11 2.11
CA ALA A 54 -6.65 0.84 1.71
C ALA A 54 -7.68 -0.15 1.17
N ALA A 55 -8.84 -0.28 1.83
CA ALA A 55 -9.92 -1.14 1.37
C ALA A 55 -10.50 -0.70 0.02
N GLU A 56 -10.68 0.61 -0.19
CA GLU A 56 -11.18 1.17 -1.45
C GLU A 56 -10.26 0.83 -2.63
N VAL A 57 -8.94 1.06 -2.49
CA VAL A 57 -8.00 0.77 -3.59
C VAL A 57 -7.85 -0.74 -3.84
N ILE A 58 -7.95 -1.57 -2.80
CA ILE A 58 -7.97 -3.04 -2.95
C ILE A 58 -9.24 -3.47 -3.69
N GLY A 59 -10.39 -2.87 -3.41
CA GLY A 59 -11.63 -3.08 -4.16
C GLY A 59 -11.46 -2.80 -5.66
N VAL A 60 -10.77 -1.72 -6.01
CA VAL A 60 -10.42 -1.42 -7.41
C VAL A 60 -9.54 -2.53 -8.02
N SER A 61 -8.55 -3.04 -7.28
CA SER A 61 -7.69 -4.13 -7.76
C SER A 61 -8.47 -5.43 -7.99
N ILE A 62 -9.45 -5.74 -7.15
CA ILE A 62 -10.32 -6.91 -7.29
C ILE A 62 -11.21 -6.76 -8.54
N MET A 63 -11.79 -5.56 -8.74
CA MET A 63 -12.63 -5.26 -9.90
C MET A 63 -11.86 -5.40 -11.23
N MET A 64 -10.57 -5.05 -11.25
CA MET A 64 -9.75 -5.07 -12.47
C MET A 64 -8.99 -6.37 -12.71
N HIS A 65 -8.52 -7.03 -11.65
CA HIS A 65 -7.66 -8.22 -11.75
C HIS A 65 -8.40 -9.52 -11.40
N GLY A 66 -9.60 -9.42 -10.81
CA GLY A 66 -10.48 -10.56 -10.54
C GLY A 66 -9.92 -11.48 -9.45
N GLY A 67 -10.03 -12.80 -9.70
CA GLY A 67 -9.72 -13.86 -8.73
C GLY A 67 -8.36 -13.74 -8.03
N PRO A 68 -7.23 -13.50 -8.73
CA PRO A 68 -5.93 -13.40 -8.05
C PRO A 68 -5.86 -12.23 -7.06
N ALA A 69 -6.54 -11.11 -7.36
CA ALA A 69 -6.59 -9.96 -6.44
C ALA A 69 -7.46 -10.22 -5.21
N THR A 70 -8.36 -11.20 -5.21
CA THR A 70 -9.07 -11.58 -3.97
C THR A 70 -8.14 -12.26 -2.97
N ILE A 71 -7.10 -12.96 -3.46
CA ILE A 71 -6.08 -13.59 -2.62
C ILE A 71 -5.05 -12.57 -2.14
N TYR A 72 -4.40 -11.86 -3.06
CA TYR A 72 -3.35 -10.90 -2.70
C TYR A 72 -3.91 -9.61 -2.10
N GLY A 73 -5.14 -9.24 -2.41
CA GLY A 73 -5.82 -8.09 -1.80
C GLY A 73 -6.11 -8.31 -0.32
N ALA A 74 -6.56 -9.52 0.06
CA ALA A 74 -6.72 -9.86 1.48
C ALA A 74 -5.39 -9.75 2.24
N ARG A 75 -4.30 -10.31 1.68
CA ARG A 75 -2.95 -10.18 2.26
C ARG A 75 -2.48 -8.74 2.37
N ALA A 76 -2.76 -7.91 1.35
CA ALA A 76 -2.42 -6.50 1.39
C ALA A 76 -3.18 -5.74 2.47
N TYR A 77 -4.46 -6.07 2.67
CA TYR A 77 -5.26 -5.49 3.74
C TYR A 77 -4.73 -5.89 5.12
N ASP A 78 -4.37 -7.16 5.31
CA ASP A 78 -3.79 -7.64 6.56
C ASP A 78 -2.45 -6.96 6.86
N ALA A 79 -1.55 -6.90 5.86
CA ALA A 79 -0.26 -6.22 6.01
C ALA A 79 -0.43 -4.73 6.34
N PHE A 80 -1.39 -4.05 5.70
CA PHE A 80 -1.71 -2.66 6.02
C PHE A 80 -2.20 -2.52 7.47
N CYS A 81 -3.13 -3.37 7.89
CA CYS A 81 -3.68 -3.35 9.24
C CYS A 81 -2.62 -3.62 10.32
N GLU A 82 -1.67 -4.52 10.05
CA GLU A 82 -0.53 -4.80 10.94
C GLU A 82 0.29 -3.52 11.18
N PHE A 83 0.69 -2.82 10.11
CA PHE A 83 1.45 -1.57 10.24
C PHE A 83 0.62 -0.43 10.84
N ALA A 84 -0.67 -0.35 10.53
CA ALA A 84 -1.57 0.65 11.11
C ALA A 84 -1.79 0.43 12.62
N GLY A 85 -1.86 -0.82 13.08
CA GLY A 85 -1.95 -1.18 14.50
C GLY A 85 -0.64 -0.97 15.26
N ALA A 86 0.51 -1.24 14.64
CA ALA A 86 1.83 -1.03 15.22
C ALA A 86 2.19 0.46 15.40
N GLY A 87 1.47 1.38 14.75
CA GLY A 87 1.61 2.84 14.92
C GLY A 87 1.08 3.38 16.25
N GLY A 88 0.28 2.60 16.99
CA GLY A 88 -0.24 2.99 18.32
C GLY A 88 0.67 2.65 19.50
N ALA A 89 1.73 1.87 19.29
CA ALA A 89 2.62 1.38 20.36
C ALA A 89 3.98 2.10 20.43
N GLN A 90 4.19 3.16 19.64
CA GLN A 90 5.46 3.90 19.58
C GLN A 90 5.40 5.28 20.25
N SER A 91 4.48 5.48 21.20
CA SER A 91 4.35 6.70 22.00
C SER A 91 4.30 6.45 23.52
N ALA A 92 4.90 5.36 24.00
CA ALA A 92 5.16 5.11 25.42
C ALA A 92 6.65 4.89 25.67
#